data_AF-A0A1Q3BTB9-F1
#
_entry.id   AF-A0A1Q3BTB9-F1
#
_cell.length_a   1.000
_cell.length_b   1.000
_cell.length_c   1.000
_cell.angle_alpha   90.00
_cell.angle_beta   90.00
_cell.angle_gamma   90.00
#
_symmetry.space_group_name_H-M   'P 1'
#
loop_
_entity.id
_entity.type
_entity.pdbx_description
1 polymer ?
#
loop_
_entity_poly.entity_id
_entity_poly.type
_entity_poly.pdbx_seq_one_letter_code
_entity_poly.pdbx_strand_id
1 'polypeptide(L)'
;FKKNFPQDEESSKREEPTCYECKKPGHFKNECPNIKKNEQFKKKNEYFKKKKAMVATWSDSDPSSSEEESDEEVAHIAYMAIKDEEENEVNFTFDELQNAYEKLYVEYENVCLKNKTLKKNAISMTKEIEILKNENSYHKNEIDILNVSLKLSNDFEEENKKLKLEIDALKKSFSTFSNSSAKLDNLLGLQRCVFDKAGLGFEEMKNVKHFKNFFVKKSEPKCLAIIVVD
;
A
#
# COMPACT_ATOMS: atom_id res chain seq x y z
N PHE A 1 46.36 14.79 24.31
CA PHE A 1 46.61 13.44 24.85
C PHE A 1 45.52 12.49 24.35
N LYS A 2 45.77 11.78 23.24
CA LYS A 2 44.89 10.68 22.77
C LYS A 2 45.57 9.38 23.15
N LYS A 3 44.91 8.58 23.99
CA LYS A 3 45.37 7.25 24.43
C LYS A 3 44.99 6.23 23.36
N ASN A 4 45.98 5.48 22.90
CA ASN A 4 45.83 4.29 22.08
C ASN A 4 45.36 3.11 22.95
N PHE A 5 44.53 2.24 22.39
CA PHE A 5 44.39 0.84 22.79
C PHE A 5 44.65 -0.02 21.53
N PRO A 6 45.53 -1.02 21.58
CA PRO A 6 45.62 -2.03 20.53
C PRO A 6 44.52 -3.08 20.73
N GLN A 7 43.79 -3.42 19.67
CA GLN A 7 42.95 -4.62 19.63
C GLN A 7 43.70 -5.68 18.84
N ASP A 8 44.10 -6.73 19.54
CA ASP A 8 44.75 -7.90 19.00
C ASP A 8 43.81 -8.68 18.08
N GLU A 9 44.35 -9.08 16.93
CA GLU A 9 43.79 -10.07 16.04
C GLU A 9 43.78 -11.44 16.72
N GLU A 10 42.60 -12.04 16.85
CA GLU A 10 42.49 -13.49 17.03
C GLU A 10 41.36 -14.02 16.12
N SER A 11 41.77 -14.51 14.95
CA SER A 11 40.89 -15.07 13.93
C SER A 11 40.37 -16.46 14.34
N SER A 12 39.34 -16.47 15.20
CA SER A 12 38.54 -17.67 15.43
C SER A 12 37.63 -17.92 14.23
N LYS A 13 38.01 -18.89 13.40
CA LYS A 13 37.17 -19.45 12.33
C LYS A 13 35.86 -19.93 12.93
N ARG A 14 34.79 -19.14 12.82
CA ARG A 14 33.43 -19.61 13.12
C ARG A 14 33.00 -20.45 11.92
N GLU A 15 32.86 -21.76 12.11
CA GLU A 15 32.28 -22.63 11.10
C GLU A 15 30.87 -22.14 10.76
N GLU A 16 30.63 -21.84 9.48
CA GLU A 16 29.32 -21.41 9.01
C GLU A 16 28.29 -22.53 9.21
N PRO A 17 27.08 -22.22 9.71
CA PRO A 17 26.06 -23.24 9.96
C PRO A 17 25.69 -23.94 8.65
N THR A 18 25.76 -25.27 8.64
CA THR A 18 25.40 -26.10 7.48
C THR A 18 23.96 -26.58 7.60
N CYS A 19 23.17 -26.36 6.56
CA CYS A 19 21.78 -26.78 6.50
C CYS A 19 21.67 -28.32 6.42
N TYR A 20 20.97 -28.94 7.37
CA TYR A 20 20.82 -30.40 7.43
C TYR A 20 20.02 -31.02 6.27
N GLU A 21 19.20 -30.23 5.54
CA GLU A 21 18.43 -30.75 4.40
C GLU A 21 19.14 -30.60 3.05
N CYS A 22 19.83 -29.48 2.80
CA CYS A 22 20.52 -29.26 1.52
C CYS A 22 22.05 -29.40 1.60
N LYS A 23 22.60 -29.64 2.81
CA LYS A 23 24.03 -29.78 3.11
C LYS A 23 24.90 -28.60 2.63
N LYS A 24 24.32 -27.41 2.45
CA LYS A 24 25.04 -26.19 2.09
C LYS A 24 25.31 -25.32 3.33
N PRO A 25 26.50 -24.71 3.45
CA PRO A 25 26.80 -23.75 4.51
C PRO A 25 26.03 -22.43 4.32
N GLY A 26 25.93 -21.64 5.40
CA GLY A 26 25.41 -20.26 5.38
C GLY A 26 23.95 -20.08 5.80
N HIS A 27 23.20 -21.14 6.15
CA HIS A 27 21.83 -21.02 6.67
C HIS A 27 21.40 -22.23 7.51
N PHE A 28 20.45 -22.02 8.41
CA PHE A 28 19.83 -23.11 9.19
C PHE A 28 18.68 -23.77 8.42
N LYS A 29 18.26 -24.97 8.85
CA LYS A 29 17.16 -25.75 8.24
C LYS A 29 15.95 -24.85 7.92
N ASN A 30 15.53 -24.01 8.86
CA ASN A 30 14.31 -23.19 8.76
C ASN A 30 14.34 -22.13 7.65
N GLU A 31 15.52 -21.79 7.14
CA GLU A 31 15.74 -20.78 6.09
C GLU A 31 16.05 -21.43 4.73
N CYS A 32 16.03 -22.77 4.66
CA CYS A 32 16.37 -23.51 3.45
C CYS A 32 15.34 -23.21 2.33
N PRO A 33 15.78 -22.67 1.19
CA PRO A 33 14.89 -22.34 0.06
C PRO A 33 14.11 -23.54 -0.47
N ASN A 34 14.60 -24.77 -0.24
CA ASN A 34 14.00 -26.02 -0.69
C ASN A 34 12.85 -26.55 0.20
N ILE A 35 12.59 -25.97 1.38
CA ILE A 35 11.51 -26.45 2.27
C ILE A 35 10.11 -26.14 1.71
N LYS A 36 9.96 -25.08 0.89
CA LYS A 36 8.66 -24.59 0.45
C LYS A 36 7.88 -25.55 -0.48
N LYS A 37 8.49 -26.63 -0.98
CA LYS A 37 7.82 -27.54 -1.94
C LYS A 37 7.22 -28.81 -1.32
N ASN A 38 7.62 -29.21 -0.10
CA ASN A 38 7.25 -30.53 0.45
C ASN A 38 6.37 -30.54 1.71
N GLU A 39 6.18 -29.40 2.39
CA GLU A 39 5.34 -29.36 3.61
C GLU A 39 3.83 -29.39 3.33
N GLN A 40 3.37 -28.80 2.22
CA GLN A 40 1.92 -28.65 1.95
C GLN A 40 1.23 -29.99 1.66
N PHE A 41 1.95 -30.98 1.12
CA PHE A 41 1.40 -32.28 0.79
C PHE A 41 1.44 -33.28 1.95
N LYS A 42 2.39 -33.16 2.88
CA LYS A 42 2.48 -34.05 4.06
C LYS A 42 1.44 -33.70 5.13
N LYS A 43 1.21 -32.42 5.42
CA LYS A 43 0.25 -31.98 6.46
C LYS A 43 -1.19 -32.41 6.18
N LYS A 44 -1.62 -32.47 4.91
CA LYS A 44 -2.96 -32.97 4.55
C LYS A 44 -3.09 -34.49 4.75
N ASN A 45 -2.11 -35.28 4.31
CA ASN A 45 -2.17 -36.74 4.44
C ASN A 45 -2.08 -37.22 5.90
N GLU A 46 -1.37 -36.50 6.77
CA GLU A 46 -1.25 -36.85 8.18
C GLU A 46 -2.55 -36.58 8.97
N TYR A 47 -3.24 -35.47 8.66
CA TYR A 47 -4.55 -35.14 9.23
C TYR A 47 -5.65 -36.15 8.82
N PHE A 48 -5.67 -36.57 7.55
CA PHE A 48 -6.64 -37.55 7.06
C PHE A 48 -6.38 -38.97 7.59
N LYS A 49 -5.11 -39.39 7.76
CA LYS A 49 -4.77 -40.71 8.35
C LYS A 49 -5.14 -40.80 9.83
N LYS A 50 -4.93 -39.74 10.61
CA LYS A 50 -5.25 -39.71 12.05
C LYS A 50 -6.77 -39.82 12.33
N LYS A 51 -7.61 -39.28 11.44
CA LYS A 51 -9.08 -39.43 11.51
C LYS A 51 -9.56 -40.84 11.13
N LYS A 52 -8.89 -41.52 10.21
CA LYS A 52 -9.28 -42.87 9.78
C LYS A 52 -8.88 -43.94 10.80
N ALA A 53 -7.74 -43.75 11.50
CA ALA A 53 -7.28 -44.65 12.54
C ALA A 53 -8.15 -44.64 13.82
N MET A 54 -8.76 -43.50 14.17
CA MET A 54 -9.63 -43.42 15.37
C MET A 54 -11.03 -44.03 15.18
N VAL A 55 -11.46 -44.28 13.93
CA VAL A 55 -12.79 -44.85 13.62
C VAL A 55 -12.78 -46.37 13.51
N ALA A 56 -11.61 -46.97 13.18
CA ALA A 56 -11.51 -48.40 12.90
C ALA A 56 -11.41 -49.29 14.14
N THR A 57 -11.13 -48.74 15.33
CA THR A 57 -10.97 -49.54 16.56
C THR A 57 -12.27 -49.90 17.26
N TRP A 58 -13.42 -49.39 16.79
CA TRP A 58 -14.71 -49.44 17.52
C TRP A 58 -15.87 -50.06 16.73
N SER A 59 -15.64 -50.65 15.55
CA SER A 59 -16.71 -51.26 14.75
C SER A 59 -16.46 -52.74 14.45
N ASP A 60 -17.20 -53.55 15.21
CA ASP A 60 -17.67 -54.91 14.92
C ASP A 60 -16.74 -56.12 15.08
N SER A 61 -16.99 -56.84 16.19
CA SER A 61 -17.15 -58.30 16.22
C SER A 61 -18.04 -58.77 15.05
N ASP A 62 -17.76 -59.85 14.34
CA ASP A 62 -17.91 -61.22 14.84
C ASP A 62 -17.21 -62.28 13.93
N PRO A 63 -17.13 -63.56 14.35
CA PRO A 63 -16.01 -64.46 14.07
C PRO A 63 -16.18 -65.30 12.80
N SER A 64 -15.10 -65.49 12.04
CA SER A 64 -14.92 -66.73 11.28
C SER A 64 -13.45 -67.00 10.96
N SER A 65 -13.13 -68.28 11.15
CA SER A 65 -11.84 -68.95 10.99
C SER A 65 -11.25 -68.84 9.57
N SER A 66 -9.94 -68.63 9.49
CA SER A 66 -9.06 -69.48 8.70
C SER A 66 -7.60 -69.23 9.09
N GLU A 67 -6.89 -70.32 9.37
CA GLU A 67 -5.44 -70.41 9.54
C GLU A 67 -4.70 -69.84 8.33
N GLU A 68 -3.67 -69.03 8.57
CA GLU A 68 -2.39 -69.03 7.84
C GLU A 68 -1.41 -68.23 8.71
N GLU A 69 -0.28 -68.87 9.06
CA GLU A 69 0.83 -68.20 9.74
C GLU A 69 1.45 -67.16 8.80
N SER A 70 1.34 -65.88 9.16
CA SER A 70 2.28 -64.86 8.71
C SER A 70 2.79 -64.09 9.91
N ASP A 71 4.12 -63.96 9.96
CA ASP A 71 4.89 -63.24 10.97
C ASP A 71 4.49 -61.76 11.00
N GLU A 72 3.37 -61.44 11.65
CA GLU A 72 3.04 -60.09 12.09
C GLU A 72 3.56 -59.94 13.52
N GLU A 73 4.57 -59.07 13.70
CA GLU A 73 5.02 -58.58 15.00
C GLU A 73 3.86 -57.85 15.69
N VAL A 74 2.97 -58.60 16.34
CA VAL A 74 1.94 -58.08 17.24
C VAL A 74 2.69 -57.54 18.44
N ALA A 75 2.80 -56.22 18.52
CA ALA A 75 3.23 -55.53 19.73
C ALA A 75 2.22 -55.85 20.84
N HIS A 76 2.45 -56.94 21.57
CA HIS A 76 1.77 -57.23 22.82
C HIS A 76 2.00 -56.02 23.73
N ILE A 77 0.95 -55.24 23.97
CA ILE A 77 0.95 -54.23 25.03
C ILE A 77 1.21 -55.02 26.31
N ALA A 78 2.42 -54.88 26.83
CA ALA A 78 2.89 -55.63 27.99
C ALA A 78 1.98 -55.33 29.19
N TYR A 79 1.11 -56.29 29.54
CA TYR A 79 0.50 -56.35 30.85
C TYR A 79 1.58 -56.80 31.84
N MET A 80 2.29 -55.82 32.42
CA MET A 80 3.11 -56.09 33.59
C MET A 80 2.16 -56.43 34.73
N ALA A 81 2.22 -57.68 35.20
CA ALA A 81 1.56 -58.10 36.43
C ALA A 81 2.03 -57.19 37.57
N ILE A 82 1.12 -56.37 38.08
CA ILE A 82 1.33 -55.58 39.28
C ILE A 82 1.27 -56.60 40.42
N LYS A 83 2.39 -56.79 41.13
CA LYS A 83 2.39 -57.53 42.40
C LYS A 83 1.64 -56.69 43.41
N ASP A 84 0.72 -57.33 44.12
CA ASP A 84 -0.16 -56.78 45.15
C ASP A 84 0.61 -55.88 46.13
N GLU A 85 0.65 -54.57 45.86
CA GLU A 85 0.88 -53.54 46.87
C GLU A 85 -0.47 -52.86 47.05
N GLU A 86 -1.17 -53.26 48.12
CA GLU A 86 -2.46 -52.76 48.62
C GLU A 86 -3.01 -51.61 47.80
N GLU A 87 -3.71 -51.97 46.72
CA GLU A 87 -4.48 -51.03 45.93
C GLU A 87 -5.45 -50.38 46.90
N ASN A 88 -5.34 -49.07 47.09
CA ASN A 88 -6.43 -48.28 47.63
C ASN A 88 -7.57 -48.36 46.60
N GLU A 89 -8.26 -49.49 46.57
CA GLU A 89 -9.35 -49.80 45.68
C GLU A 89 -10.53 -48.94 46.14
N VAL A 90 -10.58 -47.72 45.61
CA VAL A 90 -11.68 -46.79 45.85
C VAL A 90 -12.89 -47.38 45.13
N ASN A 91 -13.64 -48.20 45.87
CA ASN A 91 -14.84 -48.87 45.40
C ASN A 91 -15.96 -47.84 45.21
N PHE A 92 -15.97 -47.17 44.05
CA PHE A 92 -17.10 -46.34 43.63
C PHE A 92 -18.33 -47.23 43.47
N THR A 93 -19.44 -46.77 44.02
CA THR A 93 -20.72 -47.44 43.75
C THR A 93 -21.14 -47.16 42.30
N PHE A 94 -21.83 -48.12 41.69
CA PHE A 94 -22.32 -47.97 40.31
C PHE A 94 -23.17 -46.70 40.12
N ASP A 95 -23.98 -46.36 41.13
CA ASP A 95 -24.83 -45.16 41.14
C ASP A 95 -24.01 -43.86 41.14
N GLU A 96 -22.87 -43.81 41.85
CA GLU A 96 -21.96 -42.66 41.85
C GLU A 96 -21.32 -42.46 40.47
N LEU A 97 -20.89 -43.56 39.83
CA LEU A 97 -20.30 -43.51 38.50
C LEU A 97 -21.32 -43.06 37.45
N GLN A 98 -22.54 -43.59 37.52
CA GLN A 98 -23.61 -43.23 36.59
C GLN A 98 -24.01 -41.75 36.73
N ASN A 99 -24.15 -41.25 37.96
CA ASN A 99 -24.42 -39.83 38.22
C ASN A 99 -23.29 -38.91 37.71
N ALA A 100 -22.03 -39.32 37.87
CA ALA A 100 -20.89 -38.58 37.34
C ALA A 100 -20.90 -38.53 35.80
N TYR A 101 -21.21 -39.65 35.13
CA TYR A 101 -21.32 -39.71 33.68
C TYR A 101 -22.44 -38.81 33.15
N GLU A 102 -23.61 -38.83 33.80
CA GLU A 102 -24.77 -38.04 33.36
C GLU A 102 -24.52 -36.53 33.49
N LYS A 103 -23.87 -36.10 34.58
CA LYS A 103 -23.39 -34.70 34.73
C LYS A 103 -22.41 -34.32 33.63
N LEU A 104 -21.43 -35.18 33.35
CA LEU A 104 -20.44 -34.95 32.31
C LEU A 104 -21.10 -34.84 30.93
N TYR A 105 -22.12 -35.66 30.65
CA TYR A 105 -22.85 -35.62 29.39
C TYR A 105 -23.63 -34.30 29.21
N VAL A 106 -24.31 -33.82 30.26
CA VAL A 106 -25.00 -32.52 30.23
C VAL A 106 -24.02 -31.37 30.01
N GLU A 107 -22.85 -31.40 30.66
CA GLU A 107 -21.80 -30.40 30.43
C GLU A 107 -21.28 -30.45 28.99
N TYR A 108 -21.08 -31.65 28.44
CA TYR A 108 -20.68 -31.85 27.04
C TYR A 108 -21.69 -31.24 26.06
N GLU A 109 -23.00 -31.49 26.24
CA GLU A 109 -24.05 -30.90 25.39
C GLU A 109 -24.02 -29.37 25.47
N ASN A 110 -23.89 -28.82 26.67
CA ASN A 110 -23.79 -27.37 26.88
C ASN A 110 -22.56 -26.77 26.16
N VAL A 111 -21.41 -27.43 26.22
CA VAL A 111 -20.20 -27.02 25.48
C VAL A 111 -20.43 -27.09 23.97
N CYS A 112 -21.10 -28.13 23.48
CA CYS A 112 -21.44 -28.26 22.05
C CYS A 112 -22.33 -27.12 21.56
N LEU A 113 -23.33 -26.72 22.35
CA LEU A 113 -24.20 -25.58 22.03
C LEU A 113 -23.42 -24.26 22.00
N LYS A 114 -22.57 -24.02 23.00
CA LYS A 114 -21.68 -22.84 23.05
C LYS A 114 -20.72 -22.80 21.85
N ASN A 115 -20.19 -23.95 21.41
CA ASN A 115 -19.31 -24.01 20.25
C ASN A 115 -20.08 -23.68 18.95
N LYS A 116 -21.32 -24.14 18.81
CA LYS A 116 -22.19 -23.77 17.68
C LYS A 116 -22.44 -22.26 17.62
N THR A 117 -22.69 -21.60 18.75
CA THR A 117 -22.91 -20.14 18.78
C THR A 117 -21.61 -19.38 18.48
N LEU A 118 -20.49 -19.78 19.07
CA LEU A 118 -19.19 -19.18 18.79
C LEU A 118 -18.79 -19.28 17.31
N LYS A 119 -19.06 -20.41 16.65
CA LYS A 119 -18.84 -20.55 15.20
C LYS A 119 -19.66 -19.56 14.38
N LYS A 120 -20.94 -19.36 14.72
CA LYS A 120 -21.80 -18.38 14.06
C LYS A 120 -21.26 -16.95 14.24
N ASN A 121 -20.86 -16.61 15.46
CA ASN A 121 -20.29 -15.30 15.78
C ASN A 121 -18.96 -15.06 15.04
N ALA A 122 -18.07 -16.07 14.99
CA ALA A 122 -16.82 -15.99 14.26
C ALA A 122 -17.02 -15.73 12.75
N ILE A 123 -18.00 -16.40 12.13
CA ILE A 123 -18.36 -16.16 10.73
C ILE A 123 -18.89 -14.73 10.55
N SER A 124 -19.75 -14.26 11.46
CA SER A 124 -20.29 -12.90 11.42
C SER A 124 -19.19 -11.84 11.51
N MET A 125 -18.31 -11.96 12.51
CA MET A 125 -17.17 -11.05 12.70
C MET A 125 -16.22 -11.05 11.51
N THR A 126 -15.98 -12.22 10.89
CA THR A 126 -15.13 -12.31 9.70
C THR A 126 -15.70 -11.50 8.53
N LYS A 127 -17.02 -11.55 8.32
CA LYS A 127 -17.70 -10.75 7.28
C LYS A 127 -17.60 -9.25 7.56
N GLU A 128 -17.77 -8.85 8.80
CA GLU A 128 -17.67 -7.44 9.21
C GLU A 128 -16.25 -6.89 8.99
N ILE A 129 -15.22 -7.68 9.33
CA ILE A 129 -13.82 -7.35 9.04
C ILE A 129 -13.59 -7.17 7.53
N GLU A 130 -14.17 -8.03 6.70
CA GLU A 130 -14.04 -7.94 5.24
C GLU A 130 -14.68 -6.66 4.69
N ILE A 131 -15.87 -6.29 5.18
CA ILE A 131 -16.56 -5.04 4.83
C ILE A 131 -15.70 -3.84 5.22
N LEU A 132 -15.26 -3.76 6.49
CA LEU A 132 -14.43 -2.66 7.00
C LEU A 132 -13.09 -2.54 6.26
N LYS A 133 -12.53 -3.67 5.81
CA LYS A 133 -11.30 -3.67 5.01
C LYS A 133 -11.52 -3.05 3.64
N ASN A 134 -12.67 -3.32 3.01
CA ASN A 134 -13.02 -2.73 1.72
C ASN A 134 -13.30 -1.22 1.86
N GLU A 135 -14.02 -0.81 2.91
CA GLU A 135 -14.25 0.61 3.22
C GLU A 135 -12.94 1.37 3.48
N ASN A 136 -12.04 0.79 4.29
CA ASN A 136 -10.70 1.38 4.50
C ASN A 136 -9.90 1.50 3.20
N SER A 137 -10.02 0.51 2.29
CA SER A 137 -9.38 0.60 0.98
C SER A 137 -9.96 1.73 0.13
N TYR A 138 -11.27 1.95 0.19
CA TYR A 138 -11.94 3.05 -0.50
C TYR A 138 -11.48 4.41 0.03
N HIS A 139 -11.52 4.61 1.36
CA HIS A 139 -11.09 5.87 1.98
C HIS A 139 -9.61 6.16 1.75
N LYS A 140 -8.76 5.13 1.69
CA LYS A 140 -7.35 5.31 1.34
C LYS A 140 -7.17 5.91 -0.06
N ASN A 141 -7.91 5.41 -1.05
CA ASN A 141 -7.86 5.93 -2.41
C ASN A 141 -8.39 7.38 -2.47
N GLU A 142 -9.45 7.68 -1.72
CA GLU A 142 -10.03 9.03 -1.63
C GLU A 142 -9.03 10.04 -1.04
N ILE A 143 -8.31 9.65 0.01
CA ILE A 143 -7.22 10.45 0.60
C ILE A 143 -6.12 10.71 -0.43
N ASP A 144 -5.72 9.71 -1.21
CA ASP A 144 -4.68 9.88 -2.24
C ASP A 144 -5.11 10.87 -3.32
N ILE A 145 -6.37 10.82 -3.76
CA ILE A 145 -6.94 11.79 -4.73
C ILE A 145 -6.95 13.21 -4.15
N LEU A 146 -7.38 13.36 -2.90
CA LEU A 146 -7.40 14.66 -2.22
C LEU A 146 -5.99 15.23 -2.05
N ASN A 147 -5.00 14.40 -1.73
CA ASN A 147 -3.61 14.81 -1.62
C ASN A 147 -3.04 15.33 -2.95
N VAL A 148 -3.34 14.65 -4.06
CA VAL A 148 -2.96 15.12 -5.40
C VAL A 148 -3.62 16.46 -5.72
N SER A 149 -4.92 16.60 -5.40
CA SER A 149 -5.67 17.84 -5.63
C SER A 149 -5.13 19.01 -4.81
N LEU A 150 -4.79 18.76 -3.55
CA LEU A 150 -4.19 19.75 -2.66
C LEU A 150 -2.82 20.21 -3.17
N LYS A 151 -1.98 19.27 -3.63
CA LYS A 151 -0.68 19.60 -4.22
C LYS A 151 -0.83 20.51 -5.42
N LEU A 152 -1.74 20.17 -6.34
CA LEU A 152 -2.02 20.98 -7.52
C LEU A 152 -2.52 22.39 -7.14
N SER A 153 -3.38 22.49 -6.12
CA SER A 153 -3.87 23.78 -5.62
C SER A 153 -2.73 24.66 -5.08
N ASN A 154 -1.78 24.07 -4.35
CA ASN A 154 -0.64 24.81 -3.82
C ASN A 154 0.28 25.30 -4.94
N ASP A 155 0.56 24.46 -5.94
CA ASP A 155 1.36 24.83 -7.11
C ASP A 155 0.74 26.04 -7.85
N PHE A 156 -0.58 26.02 -8.04
CA PHE A 156 -1.32 27.15 -8.62
C PHE A 156 -1.27 28.42 -7.76
N GLU A 157 -1.29 28.30 -6.43
CA GLU A 157 -1.21 29.45 -5.53
C GLU A 157 0.17 30.12 -5.61
N GLU A 158 1.25 29.34 -5.69
CA GLU A 158 2.61 29.85 -5.88
C GLU A 158 2.77 30.56 -7.22
N GLU A 159 2.27 29.98 -8.31
CA GLU A 159 2.33 30.60 -9.63
C GLU A 159 1.56 31.93 -9.66
N ASN A 160 0.38 31.97 -9.04
CA ASN A 160 -0.41 33.19 -8.94
C ASN A 160 0.30 34.29 -8.13
N LYS A 161 1.00 33.93 -7.04
CA LYS A 161 1.82 34.89 -6.27
C LYS A 161 2.94 35.46 -7.14
N LYS A 162 3.62 34.61 -7.92
CA LYS A 162 4.68 35.03 -8.85
C LYS A 162 4.15 35.98 -9.93
N LEU A 163 3.05 35.62 -10.60
CA LEU A 163 2.41 36.44 -11.62
C LEU A 163 2.00 37.81 -11.08
N LYS A 164 1.53 37.87 -9.82
CA LYS A 164 1.17 39.13 -9.18
C LYS A 164 2.37 40.07 -9.01
N LEU A 165 3.52 39.53 -8.61
CA LEU A 165 4.77 40.30 -8.51
C LEU A 165 5.23 40.80 -9.88
N GLU A 166 5.12 39.99 -10.93
CA GLU A 166 5.44 40.38 -12.30
C GLU A 166 4.53 41.49 -12.81
N ILE A 167 3.22 41.40 -12.55
CA ILE A 167 2.24 42.45 -12.89
C ILE A 167 2.58 43.77 -12.19
N ASP A 168 2.92 43.74 -10.90
CA ASP A 168 3.27 44.95 -10.15
C ASP A 168 4.55 45.59 -10.69
N ALA A 169 5.56 44.77 -11.05
CA ALA A 169 6.78 45.25 -11.70
C ALA A 169 6.50 45.86 -13.08
N LEU A 170 5.67 45.21 -13.91
CA LEU A 170 5.28 45.69 -15.23
C LEU A 170 4.43 46.96 -15.16
N LYS A 171 3.54 47.07 -14.18
CA LYS A 171 2.74 48.29 -13.95
C LYS A 171 3.63 49.46 -13.58
N LYS A 172 4.68 49.22 -12.78
CA LYS A 172 5.68 50.24 -12.46
C LYS A 172 6.44 50.69 -13.71
N SER A 173 6.93 49.78 -14.55
CA SER A 173 7.61 50.15 -15.80
C SER A 173 6.67 50.84 -16.81
N PHE A 174 5.39 50.46 -16.86
CA PHE A 174 4.41 51.12 -17.69
C PHE A 174 4.15 52.57 -17.24
N SER A 175 4.07 52.81 -15.93
CA SER A 175 3.87 54.18 -15.42
C SER A 175 5.05 55.10 -15.75
N THR A 176 6.30 54.62 -15.66
CA THR A 176 7.47 55.39 -16.08
C THR A 176 7.48 55.63 -17.58
N PHE A 177 7.15 54.63 -18.39
CA PHE A 177 7.01 54.75 -19.85
C PHE A 177 5.94 55.78 -20.23
N SER A 178 4.74 55.67 -19.64
CA SER A 178 3.63 56.60 -19.87
C SER A 178 4.01 58.05 -19.54
N ASN A 179 4.73 58.26 -18.43
CA ASN A 179 5.23 59.60 -18.05
C ASN A 179 6.25 60.13 -19.06
N SER A 180 7.12 59.28 -19.60
CA SER A 180 8.07 59.69 -20.64
C SER A 180 7.38 59.99 -21.98
N SER A 181 6.34 59.22 -22.34
CA SER A 181 5.54 59.47 -23.55
C SER A 181 4.84 60.82 -23.48
N ALA A 182 4.18 61.13 -22.37
CA ALA A 182 3.50 62.42 -22.21
C ALA A 182 4.48 63.61 -22.32
N LYS A 183 5.70 63.48 -21.78
CA LYS A 183 6.76 64.49 -21.95
C LYS A 183 7.19 64.63 -23.40
N LEU A 184 7.33 63.53 -24.12
CA LEU A 184 7.66 63.53 -25.54
C LEU A 184 6.54 64.17 -26.37
N ASP A 185 5.28 63.83 -26.11
CA ASP A 185 4.12 64.39 -26.81
C ASP A 185 4.03 65.90 -26.58
N ASN A 186 4.27 66.37 -25.35
CA ASN A 186 4.35 67.81 -25.06
C ASN A 186 5.50 68.49 -25.84
N LEU A 187 6.67 67.85 -25.94
CA LEU A 187 7.80 68.38 -26.70
C LEU A 187 7.49 68.47 -28.20
N LEU A 188 6.90 67.42 -28.77
CA LEU A 188 6.52 67.38 -30.18
C LEU A 188 5.39 68.35 -30.49
N GLY A 189 4.43 68.52 -29.58
CA GLY A 189 3.35 69.51 -29.70
C GLY A 189 3.84 70.97 -29.69
N LEU A 190 5.00 71.24 -29.08
CA LEU A 190 5.65 72.56 -29.11
C LEU A 190 6.48 72.78 -30.39
N GLN A 191 6.71 71.76 -31.21
CA GLN A 191 7.48 71.89 -32.44
C GLN A 191 6.68 72.70 -33.47
N ARG A 192 7.26 73.82 -33.92
CA ARG A 192 6.68 74.65 -35.00
C ARG A 192 6.41 73.79 -36.22
N CYS A 193 5.21 73.88 -36.78
CA CYS A 193 4.87 73.21 -38.02
C CYS A 193 5.92 73.60 -39.08
N VAL A 194 6.38 72.64 -39.90
CA VAL A 194 7.45 72.87 -40.89
C VAL A 194 7.09 74.01 -41.88
N PHE A 195 5.81 74.34 -41.95
CA PHE A 195 5.21 75.39 -42.77
C PHE A 195 5.18 76.78 -42.10
N ASP A 196 5.33 76.88 -40.77
CA ASP A 196 5.24 78.14 -40.01
C ASP A 196 6.64 78.79 -39.79
N LYS A 197 7.47 78.79 -40.84
CA LYS A 197 8.78 79.45 -40.79
C LYS A 197 8.59 80.96 -40.95
N ALA A 198 9.09 81.72 -39.98
CA ALA A 198 9.15 83.18 -40.05
C ALA A 198 10.46 83.65 -39.40
N GLY A 199 11.16 84.59 -40.06
CA GLY A 199 12.44 85.14 -39.61
C GLY A 199 12.99 86.19 -40.60
N LEU A 200 13.98 86.96 -40.16
CA LEU A 200 14.70 87.93 -41.00
C LEU A 200 15.39 87.20 -42.18
N GLY A 201 14.99 87.53 -43.40
CA GLY A 201 15.46 86.89 -44.63
C GLY A 201 14.63 85.68 -45.10
N PHE A 202 13.53 85.32 -44.41
CA PHE A 202 12.60 84.30 -44.91
C PHE A 202 11.58 84.92 -45.87
N GLU A 203 11.61 84.49 -47.13
CA GLU A 203 10.68 84.93 -48.16
C GLU A 203 9.57 83.88 -48.32
N GLU A 204 8.33 84.26 -48.03
CA GLU A 204 7.18 83.37 -47.99
C GLU A 204 6.82 82.90 -49.41
N MET A 205 7.43 81.79 -49.84
CA MET A 205 7.14 81.21 -51.15
C MET A 205 5.75 80.55 -51.13
N LYS A 206 4.80 81.14 -51.87
CA LYS A 206 3.37 80.78 -51.96
C LYS A 206 3.02 79.36 -52.45
N ASN A 207 3.93 78.38 -52.46
CA ASN A 207 3.68 77.06 -53.05
C ASN A 207 4.28 75.88 -52.26
N VAL A 208 4.05 75.78 -50.96
CA VAL A 208 4.45 74.55 -50.24
C VAL A 208 3.40 73.46 -50.47
N LYS A 209 3.73 72.52 -51.38
CA LYS A 209 2.93 71.30 -51.60
C LYS A 209 2.81 70.54 -50.29
N HIS A 210 1.59 70.40 -49.79
CA HIS A 210 1.28 69.53 -48.67
C HIS A 210 1.64 68.08 -49.03
N PHE A 211 2.76 67.58 -48.52
CA PHE A 211 3.02 66.15 -48.55
C PHE A 211 2.10 65.49 -47.52
N LYS A 212 1.06 64.79 -48.01
CA LYS A 212 0.24 63.92 -47.16
C LYS A 212 1.15 62.87 -46.51
N ASN A 213 1.29 62.96 -45.19
CA ASN A 213 1.78 61.95 -44.24
C ASN A 213 2.54 60.76 -44.84
N PHE A 214 3.87 60.73 -44.65
CA PHE A 214 4.73 59.59 -45.01
C PHE A 214 4.51 58.33 -44.15
N PHE A 215 3.65 58.40 -43.13
CA PHE A 215 3.31 57.25 -42.30
C PHE A 215 2.11 56.51 -42.89
N VAL A 216 2.39 55.46 -43.65
CA VAL A 216 1.38 54.48 -44.06
C VAL A 216 1.01 53.65 -42.83
N LYS A 217 -0.26 53.68 -42.40
CA LYS A 217 -0.77 52.72 -41.42
C LYS A 217 -0.56 51.31 -41.97
N LYS A 218 0.11 50.44 -41.21
CA LYS A 218 0.22 49.02 -41.54
C LYS A 218 -1.20 48.46 -41.70
N SER A 219 -1.53 47.97 -42.89
CA SER A 219 -2.82 47.32 -43.15
C SER A 219 -2.90 46.05 -42.31
N GLU A 220 -3.91 45.95 -41.46
CA GLU A 220 -4.25 44.68 -40.82
C GLU A 220 -4.61 43.66 -41.91
N PRO A 221 -4.06 42.44 -41.87
CA PRO A 221 -4.52 41.40 -42.78
C PRO A 221 -5.99 41.11 -42.48
N LYS A 222 -6.87 41.41 -43.43
CA LYS A 222 -8.24 40.91 -43.41
C LYS A 222 -8.16 39.38 -43.52
N CYS A 223 -8.33 38.68 -42.41
CA CYS A 223 -8.65 37.26 -42.44
C CYS A 223 -10.02 37.12 -43.11
N LEU A 224 -10.02 36.85 -44.41
CA LEU A 224 -11.19 36.31 -45.09
C LEU A 224 -11.40 34.89 -44.55
N ALA A 225 -12.30 34.75 -43.58
CA ALA A 225 -12.87 33.47 -43.23
C ALA A 225 -13.68 32.98 -44.44
N ILE A 226 -13.08 32.13 -45.26
CA ILE A 226 -13.81 31.34 -46.24
C ILE A 226 -14.54 30.27 -45.43
N ILE A 227 -15.84 30.50 -45.18
CA ILE A 227 -16.73 29.43 -44.74
C ILE A 227 -17.00 28.60 -46.01
N VAL A 228 -16.31 27.46 -46.14
CA VAL A 228 -16.72 26.42 -47.08
C VAL A 228 -17.92 25.74 -46.45
N VAL A 229 -19.10 26.01 -46.98
CA VAL A 229 -20.26 25.14 -46.80
C VAL A 229 -20.29 24.27 -48.05
N ASP A 230 -19.85 23.03 -47.91
CA ASP A 230 -20.38 21.81 -48.55
C ASP A 230 -19.59 20.58 -48.04
#